data_AF-A0A939WFH3-F1
#
_entry.id   AF-A0A939WFH3-F1
#
_cell.length_a   1.000
_cell.length_b   1.000
_cell.length_c   1.000
_cell.angle_alpha   90.00
_cell.angle_beta   90.00
_cell.angle_gamma   90.00
#
_symmetry.space_group_name_H-M   'P 1'
#
loop_
_entity.id
_entity.type
_entity.pdbx_description
1 polymer ?
#
loop_
_entity_poly.entity_id
_entity_poly.type
_entity_poly.pdbx_seq_one_letter_code
_entity_poly.pdbx_strand_id
1 'polypeptide(L)'
;MKNLKTMLVLFAAFCMIFSQFGCQNELPSEVYAVSVINSLNGTVKATVVQASASSEVKLIIIPEEGYGLKALIIKDSSGETVVCRGTGDMRTFIMPSSNVTVEAEFSALFEITINDSDNGTVEVSTEDVAEGSEITLTVIPKEGYALKTVHVTDESGEVVEVSETDDAMTFVMPSSNVIVEAEFSAIYEVIVNSSKNGTVTISAEKSLPGEEITISVTPDEEFEIGVFSIKDATGKKLETSGFSCTKKIIMPASDVTVTAVFNMKKFRPTYSFNETVTFLPEGTDGTAGTEGTYVIFGDWPQSAKEDSVLVNETQLYEMGGNTYYVGSDGNYYAKCVETESAEITDDDNPAVINAEDAEVEDDDEETDEVDELDSELIDEDESEESVKYFKVEPIKWRVLTQDYNETGNALLLAENILPGYVPYYDYHRVNRTIDGKTVYPNNYMYSTIRAYLNGLDYVVKSSDDARQTTSTVYSEKGFLQSAFTESAQNQIATTIVDNSAASANPAENSRQWNGGRNDYACDDTSDSVFLLSEKEATMLEYGFTECNTYGEGNSRIRMPTEYALANSVYKTSRSDIYGSYWMLRSPEYNDSSAVRLINCNGNACTFADVYDDYVVVVPAMVISLQ
;
A
#
# COMPACT_ATOMS: atom_id res chain seq x y z
N MET A 1 -53.77 58.42 78.73
CA MET A 1 -54.91 58.51 79.66
C MET A 1 -56.13 59.01 78.89
N LYS A 2 -57.34 58.46 79.13
CA LYS A 2 -58.66 58.94 78.67
C LYS A 2 -58.86 58.97 77.12
N ASN A 3 -59.75 58.13 76.55
CA ASN A 3 -61.20 58.35 76.28
C ASN A 3 -61.48 59.07 74.92
N LEU A 4 -62.63 58.96 74.24
CA LEU A 4 -63.72 57.94 74.16
C LEU A 4 -64.81 58.41 73.14
N LYS A 5 -65.04 57.68 72.02
CA LYS A 5 -66.18 57.86 71.05
C LYS A 5 -66.26 59.29 70.42
N THR A 6 -67.09 59.72 69.46
CA THR A 6 -68.44 59.42 68.87
C THR A 6 -68.48 60.21 67.52
N MET A 7 -69.10 59.96 66.35
CA MET A 7 -69.98 58.98 65.67
C MET A 7 -71.13 59.73 64.92
N LEU A 8 -71.26 59.58 63.58
CA LEU A 8 -72.45 59.83 62.69
C LEU A 8 -73.00 61.29 62.48
N VAL A 9 -73.87 61.67 61.50
CA VAL A 9 -74.65 60.99 60.41
C VAL A 9 -75.03 61.93 59.20
N LEU A 10 -75.56 61.34 58.09
CA LEU A 10 -76.57 61.84 57.08
C LEU A 10 -76.15 62.93 56.05
N PHE A 11 -76.72 63.05 54.83
CA PHE A 11 -77.87 62.47 54.07
C PHE A 11 -77.54 62.57 52.54
N ALA A 12 -78.25 62.15 51.46
CA ALA A 12 -79.51 61.44 51.07
C ALA A 12 -79.27 60.79 49.65
N ALA A 13 -80.17 60.35 48.75
CA ALA A 13 -81.64 60.35 48.54
C ALA A 13 -82.05 59.15 47.61
N PHE A 14 -83.28 59.08 47.02
CA PHE A 14 -83.80 57.86 46.35
C PHE A 14 -84.98 58.07 45.34
N CYS A 15 -85.09 57.25 44.27
CA CYS A 15 -86.36 56.93 43.56
C CYS A 15 -86.26 55.64 42.68
N MET A 16 -87.37 55.10 42.16
CA MET A 16 -87.53 53.71 41.65
C MET A 16 -87.89 53.58 40.16
N ILE A 17 -87.74 52.35 39.59
CA ILE A 17 -88.84 51.61 38.90
C ILE A 17 -88.51 50.11 38.62
N PHE A 18 -89.54 49.25 38.79
CA PHE A 18 -89.74 47.82 38.42
C PHE A 18 -88.73 46.68 38.76
N SER A 19 -89.27 45.63 39.43
CA SER A 19 -89.02 44.16 39.39
C SER A 19 -87.62 43.59 39.06
N GLN A 20 -87.14 42.51 39.70
CA GLN A 20 -87.86 41.32 40.20
C GLN A 20 -87.07 40.58 41.31
N PHE A 21 -87.79 39.93 42.25
CA PHE A 21 -87.37 38.87 43.21
C PHE A 21 -85.87 38.63 43.52
N GLY A 22 -85.50 38.63 44.81
CA GLY A 22 -84.32 37.88 45.27
C GLY A 22 -83.59 38.43 46.51
N CYS A 23 -84.17 38.31 47.71
CA CYS A 23 -83.32 38.26 48.91
C CYS A 23 -82.77 36.84 49.03
N GLN A 24 -81.49 36.64 48.75
CA GLN A 24 -80.77 35.47 49.26
C GLN A 24 -80.13 35.87 50.60
N ASN A 25 -80.50 35.15 51.66
CA ASN A 25 -79.48 34.82 52.65
C ASN A 25 -78.41 34.03 51.89
N GLU A 26 -77.16 34.47 51.94
CA GLU A 26 -76.08 33.48 51.84
C GLU A 26 -76.24 32.56 53.04
N LEU A 27 -76.63 31.31 52.78
CA LEU A 27 -76.49 30.24 53.76
C LEU A 27 -75.01 30.17 54.13
N PRO A 28 -74.65 29.91 55.40
CA PRO A 28 -73.25 29.69 55.76
C PRO A 28 -72.71 28.57 54.87
N SER A 29 -71.64 28.84 54.11
CA SER A 29 -71.08 27.88 53.17
C SER A 29 -70.75 26.59 53.91
N GLU A 30 -71.22 25.44 53.42
CA GLU A 30 -70.88 24.17 54.05
C GLU A 30 -69.36 23.98 54.03
N VAL A 31 -68.80 23.86 55.23
CA VAL A 31 -67.38 23.58 55.47
C VAL A 31 -67.27 22.24 56.18
N TYR A 32 -66.36 21.42 55.68
CA TYR A 32 -66.14 20.06 56.15
C TYR A 32 -64.81 20.00 56.90
N ALA A 33 -64.69 19.07 57.85
CA ALA A 33 -63.53 18.96 58.74
C ALA A 33 -62.36 18.19 58.10
N VAL A 34 -61.15 18.69 58.33
CA VAL A 34 -59.89 18.02 57.98
C VAL A 34 -59.29 17.46 59.27
N SER A 35 -59.46 16.15 59.49
CA SER A 35 -58.97 15.45 60.68
C SER A 35 -57.64 14.78 60.37
N VAL A 36 -56.54 15.27 60.93
CA VAL A 36 -55.23 14.62 60.80
C VAL A 36 -55.04 13.66 61.97
N ILE A 37 -54.71 12.40 61.69
CA ILE A 37 -54.27 11.43 62.68
C ILE A 37 -52.79 11.68 62.97
N ASN A 38 -52.41 11.75 64.25
CA ASN A 38 -51.00 11.80 64.64
C ASN A 38 -50.34 10.45 64.34
N SER A 39 -49.40 10.46 63.41
CA SER A 39 -48.54 9.32 63.11
C SER A 39 -47.44 9.14 64.16
N LEU A 40 -46.80 7.98 64.14
CA LEU A 40 -45.53 7.73 64.80
C LEU A 40 -44.39 8.16 63.86
N ASN A 41 -43.28 8.67 64.41
CA ASN A 41 -42.07 9.09 63.69
C ASN A 41 -42.28 10.18 62.61
N GLY A 42 -43.30 11.03 62.79
CA GLY A 42 -43.57 12.16 61.90
C GLY A 42 -44.91 12.84 62.18
N THR A 43 -45.03 14.09 61.74
CA THR A 43 -46.22 14.93 61.93
C THR A 43 -46.74 15.45 60.60
N VAL A 44 -48.03 15.29 60.34
CA VAL A 44 -48.72 15.99 59.25
C VAL A 44 -49.53 17.17 59.82
N LYS A 45 -49.53 18.30 59.10
CA LYS A 45 -50.22 19.54 59.49
C LYS A 45 -51.06 20.05 58.33
N ALA A 46 -52.38 20.06 58.48
CA ALA A 46 -53.26 20.74 57.54
C ALA A 46 -53.18 22.27 57.74
N THR A 47 -53.11 23.03 56.65
CA THR A 47 -53.11 24.50 56.70
C THR A 47 -54.44 25.09 57.15
N VAL A 48 -55.52 24.31 57.05
CA VAL A 48 -56.86 24.63 57.56
C VAL A 48 -57.47 23.39 58.22
N VAL A 49 -58.18 23.58 59.33
CA VAL A 49 -58.91 22.49 60.03
C VAL A 49 -60.31 22.24 59.47
N GLN A 50 -60.84 23.20 58.69
CA GLN A 50 -62.09 23.09 57.95
C GLN A 50 -61.98 23.82 56.61
N ALA A 51 -62.64 23.30 55.58
CA ALA A 51 -62.62 23.87 54.23
C ALA A 51 -63.94 23.65 53.50
N SER A 52 -64.31 24.56 52.59
CA SER A 52 -65.49 24.41 51.74
C SER A 52 -65.25 23.36 50.65
N ALA A 53 -66.29 22.65 50.21
CA ALA A 53 -66.17 21.73 49.07
C ALA A 53 -65.55 22.41 47.84
N SER A 54 -64.78 21.65 47.07
CA SER A 54 -64.02 22.09 45.88
C SER A 54 -62.89 23.11 46.13
N SER A 55 -62.58 23.47 47.39
CA SER A 55 -61.39 24.29 47.71
C SER A 55 -60.13 23.43 47.92
N GLU A 56 -58.95 24.00 47.68
CA GLU A 56 -57.67 23.30 47.91
C GLU A 56 -57.27 23.37 49.39
N VAL A 57 -57.02 22.21 50.00
CA VAL A 57 -56.39 22.07 51.31
C VAL A 57 -54.93 21.67 51.12
N LYS A 58 -54.01 22.27 51.88
CA LYS A 58 -52.58 21.94 51.86
C LYS A 58 -52.19 21.20 53.13
N LEU A 59 -51.35 20.19 52.97
CA LEU A 59 -50.74 19.39 54.02
C LEU A 59 -49.24 19.66 54.00
N ILE A 60 -48.70 20.01 55.16
CA ILE A 60 -47.26 20.11 55.42
C ILE A 60 -46.89 18.85 56.21
N ILE A 61 -45.96 18.08 55.68
CA ILE A 61 -45.47 16.82 56.23
C ILE A 61 -44.09 17.12 56.83
N ILE A 62 -43.86 16.65 58.04
CA ILE A 62 -42.60 16.86 58.77
C ILE A 62 -42.26 15.51 59.40
N PRO A 63 -41.42 14.68 58.74
CA PRO A 63 -40.90 13.47 59.36
C PRO A 63 -40.13 13.76 60.65
N GLU A 64 -39.90 12.73 61.46
CA GLU A 64 -38.91 12.78 62.53
C GLU A 64 -37.49 12.54 61.95
N GLU A 65 -36.45 12.93 62.69
CA GLU A 65 -35.05 12.77 62.25
C GLU A 65 -34.73 11.28 62.04
N GLY A 66 -34.17 10.92 60.87
CA GLY A 66 -33.96 9.53 60.44
C GLY A 66 -35.20 8.81 59.86
N TYR A 67 -36.28 9.55 59.55
CA TYR A 67 -37.51 8.97 58.98
C TYR A 67 -37.97 9.68 57.69
N GLY A 68 -38.62 8.93 56.80
CA GLY A 68 -39.20 9.40 55.54
C GLY A 68 -40.67 9.02 55.38
N LEU A 69 -41.41 9.78 54.57
CA LEU A 69 -42.84 9.50 54.30
C LEU A 69 -43.00 8.29 53.38
N LYS A 70 -43.36 7.14 53.96
CA LYS A 70 -43.64 5.89 53.24
C LYS A 70 -45.01 5.91 52.55
N ALA A 71 -46.04 6.42 53.23
CA ALA A 71 -47.39 6.51 52.67
C ALA A 71 -48.17 7.70 53.23
N LEU A 72 -49.07 8.27 52.41
CA LEU A 72 -50.07 9.25 52.82
C LEU A 72 -51.43 8.82 52.27
N ILE A 73 -52.37 8.56 53.16
CA ILE A 73 -53.72 8.11 52.84
C ILE A 73 -54.71 9.16 53.32
N ILE A 74 -55.49 9.70 52.39
CA ILE A 74 -56.60 10.61 52.69
C ILE A 74 -57.89 9.86 52.38
N LYS A 75 -58.78 9.72 53.37
CA LYS A 75 -60.09 9.08 53.21
C LYS A 75 -61.21 10.06 53.54
N ASP A 76 -62.27 10.04 52.75
CA ASP A 76 -63.51 10.75 53.03
C ASP A 76 -64.35 9.99 54.09
N SER A 77 -65.45 10.59 54.55
CA SER A 77 -66.36 10.00 55.54
C SER A 77 -67.08 8.70 55.11
N SER A 78 -67.09 8.35 53.82
CA SER A 78 -67.55 7.04 53.34
C SER A 78 -66.46 5.96 53.36
N GLY A 79 -65.19 6.36 53.53
CA GLY A 79 -64.01 5.51 53.46
C GLY A 79 -63.32 5.50 52.10
N GLU A 80 -63.83 6.24 51.10
CA GLU A 80 -63.23 6.35 49.77
C GLU A 80 -61.97 7.23 49.80
N THR A 81 -60.98 6.90 48.96
CA THR A 81 -59.67 7.59 48.96
C THR A 81 -59.73 8.89 48.17
N VAL A 82 -59.41 10.01 48.82
CA VAL A 82 -59.36 11.33 48.21
C VAL A 82 -58.02 11.50 47.49
N VAL A 83 -58.06 11.90 46.22
CA VAL A 83 -56.85 12.05 45.37
C VAL A 83 -55.97 13.20 45.89
N CYS A 84 -54.80 12.83 46.41
CA CYS A 84 -53.76 13.76 46.83
C CYS A 84 -52.80 14.10 45.66
N ARG A 85 -52.16 15.27 45.73
CA ARG A 85 -51.25 15.83 44.72
C ARG A 85 -50.04 16.50 45.38
N GLY A 86 -49.00 16.82 44.59
CA GLY A 86 -47.74 17.37 45.09
C GLY A 86 -46.71 16.28 45.45
N THR A 87 -45.49 16.71 45.73
CA THR A 87 -44.29 15.87 45.96
C THR A 87 -43.51 16.37 47.19
N GLY A 88 -42.67 15.51 47.77
CA GLY A 88 -41.94 15.82 49.00
C GLY A 88 -42.88 16.17 50.18
N ASP A 89 -42.45 17.13 50.99
CA ASP A 89 -43.08 17.54 52.25
C ASP A 89 -44.40 18.32 52.09
N MET A 90 -44.71 18.82 50.89
CA MET A 90 -45.94 19.58 50.66
C MET A 90 -46.87 18.84 49.70
N ARG A 91 -48.04 18.45 50.22
CA ARG A 91 -49.09 17.80 49.43
C ARG A 91 -50.38 18.63 49.47
N THR A 92 -51.21 18.53 48.44
CA THR A 92 -52.52 19.20 48.39
C THR A 92 -53.62 18.23 47.96
N PHE A 93 -54.86 18.52 48.35
CA PHE A 93 -56.03 17.81 47.85
C PHE A 93 -57.21 18.78 47.72
N ILE A 94 -58.18 18.42 46.90
CA ILE A 94 -59.42 19.18 46.76
C ILE A 94 -60.42 18.64 47.77
N MET A 95 -60.99 19.51 48.60
CA MET A 95 -61.92 19.12 49.65
C MET A 95 -63.21 18.53 49.04
N PRO A 96 -63.59 17.29 49.37
CA PRO A 96 -64.88 16.74 48.95
C PRO A 96 -66.03 17.40 49.72
N SER A 97 -67.28 17.08 49.35
CA SER A 97 -68.48 17.49 50.10
C SER A 97 -68.71 16.63 51.36
N SER A 98 -67.63 16.32 52.07
CA SER A 98 -67.59 15.41 53.22
C SER A 98 -66.36 15.68 54.08
N ASN A 99 -66.42 15.26 55.35
CA ASN A 99 -65.24 15.33 56.24
C ASN A 99 -64.17 14.36 55.75
N VAL A 100 -62.89 14.73 55.90
CA VAL A 100 -61.76 13.87 55.54
C VAL A 100 -60.90 13.52 56.75
N THR A 101 -60.29 12.34 56.69
CA THR A 101 -59.26 11.86 57.60
C THR A 101 -57.95 11.71 56.84
N VAL A 102 -56.86 12.25 57.39
CA VAL A 102 -55.51 12.19 56.83
C VAL A 102 -54.65 11.31 57.75
N GLU A 103 -54.05 10.28 57.19
CA GLU A 103 -53.22 9.28 57.87
C GLU A 103 -51.90 9.15 57.11
N ALA A 104 -50.77 9.13 57.82
CA ALA A 104 -49.45 8.94 57.23
C ALA A 104 -48.68 7.80 57.89
N GLU A 105 -47.91 7.07 57.09
CA GLU A 105 -46.93 6.09 57.54
C GLU A 105 -45.53 6.63 57.25
N PHE A 106 -44.64 6.54 58.23
CA PHE A 106 -43.23 6.91 58.10
C PHE A 106 -42.36 5.66 58.29
N SER A 107 -41.33 5.50 57.45
CA SER A 107 -40.32 4.44 57.55
C SER A 107 -38.97 5.03 57.95
N ALA A 108 -38.12 4.24 58.60
CA ALA A 108 -36.73 4.62 58.80
C ALA A 108 -36.05 4.86 57.45
N LEU A 109 -35.12 5.80 57.43
CA LEU A 109 -34.14 5.96 56.36
C LEU A 109 -32.79 5.48 56.89
N PHE A 110 -32.00 4.85 56.03
CA PHE A 110 -30.70 4.30 56.35
C PHE A 110 -29.63 5.01 55.52
N GLU A 111 -28.49 5.28 56.15
CA GLU A 111 -27.37 6.02 55.57
C GLU A 111 -26.55 5.08 54.65
N ILE A 112 -26.01 5.66 53.57
CA ILE A 112 -25.06 4.98 52.68
C ILE A 112 -23.72 5.72 52.80
N THR A 113 -22.77 5.14 53.51
CA THR A 113 -21.41 5.65 53.61
C THR A 113 -20.58 5.13 52.42
N ILE A 114 -19.95 6.02 51.67
CA ILE A 114 -18.97 5.66 50.63
C ILE A 114 -17.58 5.90 51.21
N ASN A 115 -16.71 4.88 51.17
CA ASN A 115 -15.31 5.03 51.56
C ASN A 115 -14.48 5.56 50.37
N ASP A 116 -13.71 6.63 50.61
CA ASP A 116 -12.80 7.25 49.63
C ASP A 116 -11.80 6.23 49.04
N SER A 117 -11.50 6.36 47.75
CA SER A 117 -10.53 5.50 47.05
C SER A 117 -9.57 6.33 46.19
N ASP A 118 -8.26 6.07 46.27
CA ASP A 118 -7.21 6.89 45.62
C ASP A 118 -7.28 6.92 44.07
N ASN A 119 -7.99 5.96 43.48
CA ASN A 119 -7.90 5.59 42.07
C ASN A 119 -9.25 5.54 41.33
N GLY A 120 -10.30 6.11 41.91
CA GLY A 120 -11.59 6.33 41.27
C GLY A 120 -12.64 6.80 42.28
N THR A 121 -13.77 7.32 41.79
CA THR A 121 -14.89 7.74 42.63
C THR A 121 -16.06 6.76 42.52
N VAL A 122 -16.90 6.74 43.55
CA VAL A 122 -18.19 6.05 43.58
C VAL A 122 -19.24 7.09 43.97
N GLU A 123 -20.36 7.12 43.25
CA GLU A 123 -21.52 7.96 43.53
C GLU A 123 -22.77 7.08 43.65
N VAL A 124 -23.72 7.46 44.51
CA VAL A 124 -25.00 6.74 44.71
C VAL A 124 -26.16 7.51 44.08
N SER A 125 -27.19 6.80 43.61
CA SER A 125 -28.36 7.43 42.99
C SER A 125 -29.23 8.25 43.96
N THR A 126 -29.13 7.99 45.27
CA THR A 126 -29.79 8.77 46.34
C THR A 126 -29.10 8.51 47.67
N GLU A 127 -29.09 9.53 48.54
CA GLU A 127 -28.72 9.45 49.96
C GLU A 127 -29.98 9.14 50.80
N ASP A 128 -29.81 8.78 52.08
CA ASP A 128 -30.84 8.51 53.11
C ASP A 128 -32.11 7.76 52.63
N VAL A 129 -32.04 6.43 52.60
CA VAL A 129 -32.97 5.60 51.82
C VAL A 129 -33.71 4.57 52.66
N ALA A 130 -34.98 4.32 52.34
CA ALA A 130 -35.80 3.32 53.04
C ALA A 130 -35.44 1.88 52.62
N GLU A 131 -35.52 0.94 53.58
CA GLU A 131 -35.39 -0.51 53.36
C GLU A 131 -36.18 -1.00 52.13
N GLY A 132 -35.56 -1.88 51.33
CA GLY A 132 -36.15 -2.46 50.12
C GLY A 132 -36.13 -1.55 48.89
N SER A 133 -35.53 -0.36 48.98
CA SER A 133 -35.27 0.50 47.81
C SER A 133 -34.06 0.00 47.01
N GLU A 134 -34.12 0.12 45.69
CA GLU A 134 -33.00 -0.17 44.79
C GLU A 134 -32.08 1.05 44.65
N ILE A 135 -30.79 0.85 44.91
CA ILE A 135 -29.73 1.86 44.79
C ILE A 135 -28.91 1.56 43.55
N THR A 136 -28.51 2.59 42.81
CA THR A 136 -27.56 2.46 41.69
C THR A 136 -26.22 3.05 42.10
N LEU A 137 -25.14 2.32 41.82
CA LEU A 137 -23.77 2.78 42.01
C LEU A 137 -23.19 3.22 40.66
N THR A 138 -22.75 4.47 40.59
CA THR A 138 -22.00 5.02 39.47
C THR A 138 -20.53 5.03 39.84
N VAL A 139 -19.71 4.21 39.19
CA VAL A 139 -18.27 4.11 39.48
C VAL A 139 -17.47 4.74 38.35
N ILE A 140 -16.56 5.65 38.69
CA ILE A 140 -15.72 6.38 37.73
C ILE A 140 -14.25 6.10 38.05
N PRO A 141 -13.61 5.12 37.37
CA PRO A 141 -12.17 4.89 37.49
C PRO A 141 -11.36 6.12 37.04
N LYS A 142 -10.22 6.32 37.70
CA LYS A 142 -9.21 7.31 37.30
C LYS A 142 -8.47 6.84 36.05
N GLU A 143 -7.93 7.78 35.27
CA GLU A 143 -7.09 7.46 34.12
C GLU A 143 -5.93 6.51 34.50
N GLY A 144 -5.76 5.43 33.73
CA GLY A 144 -4.81 4.35 34.01
C GLY A 144 -5.32 3.24 34.93
N TYR A 145 -6.57 3.31 35.42
CA TYR A 145 -7.19 2.32 36.29
C TYR A 145 -8.53 1.81 35.72
N ALA A 146 -8.93 0.62 36.16
CA ALA A 146 -10.28 0.11 36.03
C ALA A 146 -10.79 -0.42 37.37
N LEU A 147 -12.12 -0.53 37.49
CA LEU A 147 -12.77 -1.17 38.63
C LEU A 147 -12.40 -2.65 38.66
N LYS A 148 -11.96 -3.14 39.82
CA LYS A 148 -11.61 -4.55 40.06
C LYS A 148 -12.74 -5.30 40.78
N THR A 149 -13.39 -4.65 41.74
CA THR A 149 -14.60 -5.14 42.43
C THR A 149 -15.19 -4.04 43.31
N VAL A 150 -16.48 -4.17 43.65
CA VAL A 150 -17.16 -3.35 44.67
C VAL A 150 -17.59 -4.28 45.81
N HIS A 151 -17.48 -3.78 47.03
CA HIS A 151 -17.96 -4.45 48.23
C HIS A 151 -18.96 -3.54 48.94
N VAL A 152 -20.19 -4.03 49.13
CA VAL A 152 -21.19 -3.37 49.98
C VAL A 152 -21.38 -4.25 51.21
N THR A 153 -21.25 -3.64 52.38
CA THR A 153 -21.43 -4.32 53.67
C THR A 153 -22.39 -3.53 54.56
N ASP A 154 -23.16 -4.22 55.38
CA ASP A 154 -24.05 -3.60 56.35
C ASP A 154 -23.30 -3.22 57.65
N GLU A 155 -23.95 -2.46 58.54
CA GLU A 155 -23.37 -2.04 59.84
C GLU A 155 -22.88 -3.22 60.72
N SER A 156 -23.39 -4.44 60.51
CA SER A 156 -22.93 -5.65 61.21
C SER A 156 -21.71 -6.32 60.57
N GLY A 157 -21.35 -5.92 59.34
CA GLY A 157 -20.31 -6.52 58.51
C GLY A 157 -20.79 -7.71 57.66
N GLU A 158 -22.10 -7.88 57.46
CA GLU A 158 -22.65 -8.85 56.52
C GLU A 158 -22.61 -8.28 55.09
N VAL A 159 -22.34 -9.14 54.09
CA VAL A 159 -22.20 -8.73 52.68
C VAL A 159 -23.57 -8.51 52.06
N VAL A 160 -23.76 -7.35 51.44
CA VAL A 160 -24.94 -7.04 50.64
C VAL A 160 -24.64 -7.40 49.18
N GLU A 161 -25.47 -8.27 48.60
CA GLU A 161 -25.31 -8.71 47.20
C GLU A 161 -25.48 -7.54 46.22
N VAL A 162 -24.49 -7.36 45.33
CA VAL A 162 -24.50 -6.36 44.27
C VAL A 162 -24.83 -7.03 42.94
N SER A 163 -25.85 -6.52 42.24
CA SER A 163 -26.22 -6.92 40.90
C SER A 163 -25.42 -6.11 39.88
N GLU A 164 -24.44 -6.73 39.24
CA GLU A 164 -23.63 -6.13 38.17
C GLU A 164 -24.20 -6.50 36.79
N THR A 165 -24.33 -5.49 35.92
CA THR A 165 -24.80 -5.61 34.52
C THR A 165 -24.07 -4.60 33.65
N ASP A 166 -24.00 -4.85 32.34
CA ASP A 166 -23.32 -3.99 31.34
C ASP A 166 -23.74 -2.50 31.42
N ASP A 167 -24.97 -2.21 31.85
CA ASP A 167 -25.53 -0.85 31.96
C ASP A 167 -25.47 -0.25 33.39
N ALA A 168 -25.34 -1.05 34.45
CA ALA A 168 -25.44 -0.60 35.84
C ALA A 168 -24.92 -1.61 36.89
N MET A 169 -24.41 -1.09 38.01
CA MET A 169 -24.32 -1.80 39.30
C MET A 169 -25.44 -1.36 40.23
N THR A 170 -26.19 -2.29 40.82
CA THR A 170 -27.24 -1.99 41.81
C THR A 170 -27.18 -2.86 43.06
N PHE A 171 -27.74 -2.38 44.17
CA PHE A 171 -28.03 -3.20 45.35
C PHE A 171 -29.37 -2.79 45.98
N VAL A 172 -29.94 -3.63 46.84
CA VAL A 172 -31.19 -3.34 47.55
C VAL A 172 -30.87 -2.95 49.00
N MET A 173 -31.39 -1.80 49.45
CA MET A 173 -31.09 -1.26 50.78
C MET A 173 -31.63 -2.19 51.89
N PRO A 174 -30.78 -2.66 52.83
CA PRO A 174 -31.20 -3.51 53.94
C PRO A 174 -31.90 -2.70 55.06
N SER A 175 -32.21 -3.37 56.17
CA SER A 175 -32.77 -2.77 57.40
C SER A 175 -31.72 -2.08 58.29
N SER A 176 -30.58 -1.68 57.72
CA SER A 176 -29.37 -1.17 58.39
C SER A 176 -28.62 -0.19 57.48
N ASN A 177 -27.77 0.66 58.06
CA ASN A 177 -26.84 1.50 57.29
C ASN A 177 -25.83 0.61 56.55
N VAL A 178 -25.31 1.08 55.41
CA VAL A 178 -24.33 0.33 54.60
C VAL A 178 -23.08 1.14 54.30
N ILE A 179 -21.96 0.43 54.14
CA ILE A 179 -20.67 0.94 53.71
C ILE A 179 -20.34 0.38 52.32
N VAL A 180 -19.99 1.25 51.39
CA VAL A 180 -19.59 0.95 50.02
C VAL A 180 -18.09 1.18 49.85
N GLU A 181 -17.36 0.14 49.45
CA GLU A 181 -15.92 0.19 49.14
C GLU A 181 -15.69 -0.24 47.69
N ALA A 182 -14.79 0.43 46.96
CA ALA A 182 -14.41 0.06 45.59
C ALA A 182 -12.90 -0.13 45.46
N GLU A 183 -12.51 -1.34 45.06
CA GLU A 183 -11.14 -1.64 44.68
C GLU A 183 -10.91 -1.32 43.20
N PHE A 184 -9.93 -0.49 42.91
CA PHE A 184 -9.44 -0.23 41.56
C PHE A 184 -8.06 -0.87 41.36
N SER A 185 -7.78 -1.32 40.15
CA SER A 185 -6.47 -1.82 39.74
C SER A 185 -5.98 -1.09 38.51
N ALA A 186 -4.66 -0.92 38.39
CA ALA A 186 -4.06 -0.38 37.18
C ALA A 186 -4.38 -1.31 35.99
N ILE A 187 -4.69 -0.71 34.84
CA ILE A 187 -4.78 -1.38 33.54
C ILE A 187 -3.49 -1.16 32.76
N TYR A 188 -3.14 -2.13 31.92
CA TYR A 188 -1.92 -2.12 31.12
C TYR A 188 -2.23 -2.23 29.63
N GLU A 189 -1.34 -1.72 28.78
CA GLU A 189 -1.53 -1.62 27.34
C GLU A 189 -0.94 -2.81 26.56
N VAL A 190 -1.58 -3.16 25.44
CA VAL A 190 -1.12 -4.16 24.47
C VAL A 190 -0.69 -3.45 23.19
N ILE A 191 0.59 -3.10 23.12
CA ILE A 191 1.20 -2.31 22.04
C ILE A 191 1.52 -3.23 20.85
N VAL A 192 0.95 -2.94 19.68
CA VAL A 192 1.11 -3.74 18.46
C VAL A 192 2.10 -3.10 17.49
N ASN A 193 3.27 -3.72 17.36
CA ASN A 193 4.33 -3.35 16.42
C ASN A 193 4.37 -4.35 15.25
N SER A 194 3.47 -4.19 14.28
CA SER A 194 3.41 -5.00 13.05
C SER A 194 4.09 -4.31 11.87
N SER A 195 4.84 -5.05 11.04
CA SER A 195 5.28 -4.57 9.73
C SER A 195 4.12 -4.47 8.75
N LYS A 196 4.36 -3.85 7.57
CA LYS A 196 3.53 -4.04 6.37
C LYS A 196 3.44 -5.54 6.00
N ASN A 197 2.50 -5.86 5.10
CA ASN A 197 2.32 -7.17 4.44
C ASN A 197 1.65 -8.25 5.30
N GLY A 198 0.78 -7.82 6.22
CA GLY A 198 -0.11 -8.65 7.01
C GLY A 198 -0.81 -7.84 8.10
N THR A 199 -1.67 -8.50 8.86
CA THR A 199 -2.50 -7.89 9.92
C THR A 199 -2.25 -8.54 11.27
N VAL A 200 -2.40 -7.75 12.34
CA VAL A 200 -2.43 -8.22 13.73
C VAL A 200 -3.67 -7.66 14.41
N THR A 201 -4.43 -8.50 15.09
CA THR A 201 -5.62 -8.12 15.86
C THR A 201 -5.52 -8.59 17.30
N ILE A 202 -6.09 -7.81 18.21
CA ILE A 202 -6.09 -8.08 19.66
C ILE A 202 -7.51 -7.96 20.21
N SER A 203 -7.85 -8.71 21.26
CA SER A 203 -9.20 -8.71 21.84
C SER A 203 -9.52 -7.47 22.70
N ALA A 204 -8.49 -6.82 23.25
CA ALA A 204 -8.59 -5.51 23.90
C ALA A 204 -7.22 -4.80 23.85
N GLU A 205 -7.24 -3.47 23.76
CA GLU A 205 -6.04 -2.62 23.80
C GLU A 205 -5.52 -2.40 25.23
N LYS A 206 -6.42 -2.43 26.22
CA LYS A 206 -6.14 -2.26 27.64
C LYS A 206 -6.87 -3.33 28.46
N SER A 207 -6.27 -3.79 29.55
CA SER A 207 -6.77 -4.93 30.34
C SER A 207 -6.20 -4.97 31.75
N LEU A 208 -6.93 -5.60 32.68
CA LEU A 208 -6.50 -5.85 34.05
C LEU A 208 -5.55 -7.05 34.16
N PRO A 209 -4.56 -7.02 35.09
CA PRO A 209 -3.68 -8.16 35.33
C PRO A 209 -4.46 -9.43 35.70
N GLY A 210 -4.20 -10.53 34.99
CA GLY A 210 -4.89 -11.82 35.18
C GLY A 210 -5.98 -12.14 34.16
N GLU A 211 -6.43 -11.16 33.37
CA GLU A 211 -7.37 -11.39 32.26
C GLU A 211 -6.70 -12.08 31.05
N GLU A 212 -7.49 -12.69 30.17
CA GLU A 212 -6.98 -13.37 28.98
C GLU A 212 -7.11 -12.50 27.71
N ILE A 213 -5.98 -12.13 27.11
CA ILE A 213 -5.92 -11.43 25.83
C ILE A 213 -5.65 -12.41 24.70
N THR A 214 -6.51 -12.38 23.67
CA THR A 214 -6.33 -13.11 22.42
C THR A 214 -5.70 -12.20 21.37
N ILE A 215 -4.64 -12.69 20.73
CA ILE A 215 -3.86 -12.02 19.68
C ILE A 215 -3.90 -12.91 18.43
N SER A 216 -4.27 -12.38 17.27
CA SER A 216 -4.23 -13.13 16.00
C SER A 216 -3.39 -12.41 14.95
N VAL A 217 -2.68 -13.17 14.12
CA VAL A 217 -1.73 -12.67 13.12
C VAL A 217 -2.00 -13.31 11.77
N THR A 218 -2.38 -12.53 10.76
CA THR A 218 -2.73 -13.03 9.41
C THR A 218 -1.84 -12.36 8.37
N PRO A 219 -0.84 -13.07 7.79
CA PRO A 219 -0.09 -12.58 6.63
C PRO A 219 -0.98 -12.37 5.41
N ASP A 220 -0.55 -11.47 4.51
CA ASP A 220 -1.18 -11.33 3.20
C ASP A 220 -0.83 -12.53 2.27
N GLU A 221 -1.53 -12.67 1.14
CA GLU A 221 -1.53 -13.92 0.34
C GLU A 221 -0.13 -14.37 -0.11
N GLU A 222 0.80 -13.46 -0.33
CA GLU A 222 2.17 -13.74 -0.78
C GLU A 222 3.21 -13.80 0.35
N PHE A 223 2.78 -13.65 1.62
CA PHE A 223 3.66 -13.51 2.79
C PHE A 223 3.43 -14.59 3.85
N GLU A 224 4.45 -14.83 4.67
CA GLU A 224 4.42 -15.75 5.81
C GLU A 224 4.97 -15.08 7.08
N ILE A 225 4.62 -15.61 8.26
CA ILE A 225 5.08 -15.07 9.54
C ILE A 225 6.57 -15.35 9.70
N GLY A 226 7.41 -14.33 9.50
CA GLY A 226 8.87 -14.42 9.70
C GLY A 226 9.27 -14.32 11.16
N VAL A 227 8.76 -13.30 11.86
CA VAL A 227 8.96 -13.12 13.30
C VAL A 227 7.61 -12.89 13.98
N PHE A 228 7.35 -13.60 15.07
CA PHE A 228 6.24 -13.31 15.98
C PHE A 228 6.73 -13.41 17.42
N SER A 229 6.61 -12.30 18.16
CA SER A 229 7.10 -12.15 19.53
C SER A 229 6.05 -11.45 20.39
N ILE A 230 5.90 -11.89 21.64
CA ILE A 230 5.07 -11.24 22.64
C ILE A 230 5.92 -11.13 23.91
N LYS A 231 6.07 -9.92 24.45
CA LYS A 231 6.97 -9.59 25.56
C LYS A 231 6.31 -8.67 26.57
N ASP A 232 6.71 -8.76 27.83
CA ASP A 232 6.44 -7.74 28.84
C ASP A 232 7.36 -6.51 28.68
N ALA A 233 7.05 -5.43 29.40
CA ALA A 233 7.83 -4.18 29.42
C ALA A 233 9.30 -4.34 29.87
N THR A 234 9.71 -5.49 30.42
CA THR A 234 11.14 -5.80 30.71
C THR A 234 11.87 -6.41 29.50
N GLY A 235 11.16 -6.64 28.39
CA GLY A 235 11.65 -7.31 27.19
C GLY A 235 11.66 -8.84 27.28
N LYS A 236 11.19 -9.41 28.41
CA LYS A 236 11.07 -10.85 28.63
C LYS A 236 9.89 -11.41 27.85
N LYS A 237 10.10 -12.54 27.18
CA LYS A 237 9.04 -13.23 26.42
C LYS A 237 7.97 -13.79 27.36
N LEU A 238 6.70 -13.60 27.01
CA LEU A 238 5.58 -14.18 27.74
C LEU A 238 5.30 -15.63 27.32
N GLU A 239 4.75 -16.41 28.26
CA GLU A 239 4.17 -17.72 27.95
C GLU A 239 2.85 -17.55 27.21
N THR A 240 2.57 -18.44 26.25
CA THR A 240 1.42 -18.32 25.34
C THR A 240 0.71 -19.65 25.18
N SER A 241 -0.63 -19.64 25.15
CA SER A 241 -1.44 -20.77 24.67
C SER A 241 -2.02 -20.47 23.28
N GLY A 242 -2.74 -21.42 22.66
CA GLY A 242 -3.35 -21.26 21.33
C GLY A 242 -2.53 -21.76 20.13
N PHE A 243 -3.21 -21.98 19.01
CA PHE A 243 -2.69 -22.68 17.83
C PHE A 243 -2.26 -21.75 16.70
N SER A 244 -1.13 -22.09 16.06
CA SER A 244 -0.57 -21.39 14.89
C SER A 244 -0.59 -19.86 15.02
N CYS A 245 -1.52 -19.22 14.30
CA CYS A 245 -1.64 -17.78 14.10
C CYS A 245 -2.38 -17.05 15.22
N THR A 246 -3.10 -17.76 16.10
CA THR A 246 -3.82 -17.18 17.23
C THR A 246 -3.16 -17.61 18.55
N LYS A 247 -2.83 -16.64 19.38
CA LYS A 247 -2.22 -16.80 20.70
C LYS A 247 -3.09 -16.20 21.78
N LYS A 248 -2.98 -16.76 22.97
CA LYS A 248 -3.61 -16.27 24.19
C LYS A 248 -2.53 -16.06 25.24
N ILE A 249 -2.57 -14.91 25.91
CA ILE A 249 -1.74 -14.57 27.06
C ILE A 249 -2.65 -14.25 28.25
N ILE A 250 -2.11 -14.43 29.46
CA ILE A 250 -2.67 -13.81 30.66
C ILE A 250 -1.96 -12.46 30.84
N MET A 251 -2.72 -11.38 30.99
CA MET A 251 -2.18 -10.03 31.07
C MET A 251 -1.30 -9.88 32.33
N PRO A 252 -0.02 -9.48 32.20
CA PRO A 252 0.85 -9.25 33.34
C PRO A 252 0.57 -7.88 33.99
N ALA A 253 1.16 -7.62 35.16
CA ALA A 253 1.17 -6.31 35.80
C ALA A 253 2.21 -5.35 35.17
N SER A 254 2.15 -5.23 33.84
CA SER A 254 3.04 -4.42 33.00
C SER A 254 2.51 -4.39 31.57
N ASP A 255 2.85 -3.37 30.79
CA ASP A 255 2.48 -3.33 29.37
C ASP A 255 3.11 -4.48 28.57
N VAL A 256 2.47 -4.84 27.46
CA VAL A 256 2.84 -5.94 26.59
C VAL A 256 3.13 -5.43 25.19
N THR A 257 4.29 -5.77 24.65
CA THR A 257 4.62 -5.52 23.24
C THR A 257 4.40 -6.79 22.42
N VAL A 258 3.54 -6.68 21.40
CA VAL A 258 3.37 -7.67 20.33
C VAL A 258 4.19 -7.22 19.13
N THR A 259 5.01 -8.09 18.57
CA THR A 259 5.79 -7.80 17.36
C THR A 259 5.53 -8.86 16.29
N ALA A 260 5.15 -8.43 15.10
CA ALA A 260 4.96 -9.28 13.93
C ALA A 260 5.75 -8.73 12.73
N VAL A 261 6.54 -9.58 12.08
CA VAL A 261 7.25 -9.26 10.83
C VAL A 261 6.91 -10.32 9.80
N PHE A 262 6.48 -9.88 8.63
CA PHE A 262 6.05 -10.74 7.52
C PHE A 262 7.17 -10.85 6.48
N ASN A 263 7.57 -12.09 6.16
CA ASN A 263 8.55 -12.39 5.12
C ASN A 263 7.81 -12.80 3.84
N MET A 264 8.33 -12.43 2.67
CA MET A 264 7.75 -12.90 1.41
C MET A 264 8.01 -14.40 1.21
N LYS A 265 7.00 -15.14 0.75
CA LYS A 265 7.09 -16.59 0.58
C LYS A 265 8.19 -16.99 -0.40
N LYS A 266 8.76 -18.17 -0.19
CA LYS A 266 9.57 -18.85 -1.21
C LYS A 266 8.64 -19.50 -2.22
N PHE A 267 8.52 -18.88 -3.39
CA PHE A 267 7.78 -19.42 -4.52
C PHE A 267 8.51 -20.64 -5.09
N ARG A 268 7.85 -21.39 -5.97
CA ARG A 268 8.52 -22.42 -6.77
C ARG A 268 8.53 -21.93 -8.21
N PRO A 269 9.68 -21.89 -8.89
CA PRO A 269 9.68 -21.64 -10.32
C PRO A 269 8.83 -22.73 -10.98
N THR A 270 7.75 -22.30 -11.63
CA THR A 270 6.89 -23.10 -12.50
C THR A 270 7.45 -23.09 -13.92
N TYR A 271 8.15 -22.01 -14.27
CA TYR A 271 8.94 -21.86 -15.47
C TYR A 271 10.26 -22.64 -15.40
N SER A 272 10.80 -22.99 -16.57
CA SER A 272 12.13 -23.57 -16.75
C SER A 272 12.67 -23.11 -18.10
N PHE A 273 13.98 -22.87 -18.16
CA PHE A 273 14.67 -22.40 -19.37
C PHE A 273 14.51 -23.40 -20.53
N ASN A 274 14.36 -22.89 -21.74
CA ASN A 274 14.03 -23.63 -22.96
C ASN A 274 15.25 -24.36 -23.53
N GLU A 275 15.62 -25.46 -22.89
CA GLU A 275 16.80 -26.27 -23.22
C GLU A 275 16.76 -26.97 -24.59
N THR A 276 15.64 -26.97 -25.32
CA THR A 276 15.48 -27.72 -26.57
C THR A 276 14.77 -26.93 -27.66
N VAL A 277 15.32 -26.98 -28.88
CA VAL A 277 14.71 -26.43 -30.10
C VAL A 277 13.30 -26.96 -30.29
N THR A 278 12.30 -26.07 -30.26
CA THR A 278 10.89 -26.42 -30.44
C THR A 278 10.29 -25.69 -31.63
N PHE A 279 10.00 -26.43 -32.71
CA PHE A 279 9.32 -25.87 -33.89
C PHE A 279 7.85 -25.58 -33.59
N LEU A 280 7.40 -24.36 -33.91
CA LEU A 280 6.00 -23.98 -33.86
C LEU A 280 5.29 -24.41 -35.16
N PRO A 281 4.02 -24.85 -35.08
CA PRO A 281 3.24 -25.15 -36.29
C PRO A 281 2.99 -23.90 -37.12
N GLU A 282 2.95 -24.05 -38.44
CA GLU A 282 2.60 -22.96 -39.36
C GLU A 282 1.18 -22.44 -39.05
N GLY A 283 1.07 -21.14 -38.77
CA GLY A 283 -0.16 -20.51 -38.32
C GLY A 283 -0.23 -19.03 -38.69
N THR A 284 -1.36 -18.62 -39.27
CA THR A 284 -1.60 -17.24 -39.71
C THR A 284 -2.03 -16.37 -38.52
N ASP A 285 -1.10 -15.98 -37.64
CA ASP A 285 -1.39 -15.20 -36.42
C ASP A 285 -1.79 -13.72 -36.67
N GLY A 286 -1.74 -13.28 -37.93
CA GLY A 286 -2.22 -11.96 -38.37
C GLY A 286 -1.26 -10.80 -38.13
N THR A 287 -0.15 -10.99 -37.41
CA THR A 287 0.91 -9.97 -37.33
C THR A 287 1.59 -9.82 -38.67
N ALA A 288 1.95 -8.60 -39.05
CA ALA A 288 2.47 -8.38 -40.39
C ALA A 288 3.91 -8.95 -40.48
N GLY A 289 4.15 -9.82 -41.47
CA GLY A 289 5.33 -10.71 -41.51
C GLY A 289 5.06 -12.18 -41.20
N THR A 290 3.79 -12.58 -41.03
CA THR A 290 3.30 -13.95 -40.72
C THR A 290 3.78 -15.11 -41.60
N GLU A 291 4.34 -14.88 -42.78
CA GLU A 291 4.88 -15.96 -43.62
C GLU A 291 6.26 -16.40 -43.12
N GLY A 292 6.29 -17.53 -42.40
CA GLY A 292 7.54 -18.17 -41.92
C GLY A 292 7.28 -19.30 -40.92
N THR A 293 8.17 -20.30 -40.91
CA THR A 293 8.26 -21.27 -39.80
C THR A 293 8.98 -20.61 -38.62
N TYR A 294 8.55 -20.90 -37.38
CA TYR A 294 9.19 -20.35 -36.18
C TYR A 294 9.72 -21.46 -35.26
N VAL A 295 10.71 -21.10 -34.45
CA VAL A 295 11.31 -21.92 -33.40
C VAL A 295 11.23 -21.16 -32.08
N ILE A 296 10.93 -21.86 -30.99
CA ILE A 296 11.20 -21.43 -29.62
C ILE A 296 12.47 -22.12 -29.14
N PHE A 297 13.45 -21.35 -28.66
CA PHE A 297 14.70 -21.90 -28.12
C PHE A 297 15.49 -20.85 -27.33
N GLY A 298 15.97 -21.20 -26.13
CA GLY A 298 16.56 -20.23 -25.20
C GLY A 298 15.56 -19.20 -24.69
N ASP A 299 16.02 -18.32 -23.82
CA ASP A 299 15.18 -17.44 -23.00
C ASP A 299 15.85 -16.08 -22.81
N TRP A 300 15.07 -15.02 -22.73
CA TRP A 300 15.58 -13.66 -22.50
C TRP A 300 14.57 -12.83 -21.70
N PRO A 301 14.98 -11.79 -20.96
CA PRO A 301 14.05 -10.79 -20.45
C PRO A 301 13.35 -10.04 -21.59
N GLN A 302 12.01 -10.07 -21.65
CA GLN A 302 11.25 -9.48 -22.76
C GLN A 302 10.18 -8.48 -22.29
N SER A 303 9.06 -8.94 -21.73
CA SER A 303 7.99 -8.06 -21.23
C SER A 303 8.28 -7.48 -19.83
N ALA A 304 7.63 -6.38 -19.49
CA ALA A 304 7.65 -5.80 -18.14
C ALA A 304 6.89 -6.68 -17.12
N LYS A 305 7.28 -6.59 -15.84
CA LYS A 305 6.61 -7.27 -14.73
C LYS A 305 5.26 -6.62 -14.41
N GLU A 306 4.17 -7.31 -14.74
CA GLU A 306 2.80 -7.05 -14.27
C GLU A 306 2.74 -6.57 -12.82
N ASP A 307 1.99 -5.49 -12.54
CA ASP A 307 1.94 -4.83 -11.22
C ASP A 307 1.62 -5.79 -10.06
N SER A 308 0.77 -6.78 -10.32
CA SER A 308 0.30 -7.76 -9.34
C SER A 308 1.34 -8.81 -8.91
N VAL A 309 2.44 -8.97 -9.65
CA VAL A 309 3.50 -9.93 -9.30
C VAL A 309 4.52 -9.27 -8.37
N LEU A 310 4.82 -9.91 -7.24
CA LEU A 310 5.96 -9.55 -6.39
C LEU A 310 7.17 -10.43 -6.71
N VAL A 311 8.38 -9.87 -6.64
CA VAL A 311 9.63 -10.54 -7.00
C VAL A 311 10.47 -10.79 -5.75
N ASN A 312 10.82 -12.04 -5.47
CA ASN A 312 11.58 -12.39 -4.28
C ASN A 312 13.09 -12.29 -4.52
N GLU A 313 13.68 -11.13 -4.18
CA GLU A 313 15.11 -10.87 -4.30
C GLU A 313 16.00 -11.84 -3.47
N THR A 314 15.43 -12.55 -2.49
CA THR A 314 16.16 -13.60 -1.74
C THR A 314 16.15 -14.98 -2.42
N GLN A 315 15.45 -15.11 -3.56
CA GLN A 315 15.32 -16.34 -4.32
C GLN A 315 15.76 -16.11 -5.78
N LEU A 316 17.06 -16.27 -5.97
CA LEU A 316 17.77 -16.04 -7.23
C LEU A 316 18.17 -17.33 -7.96
N TYR A 317 18.42 -17.19 -9.24
CA TYR A 317 19.00 -18.15 -10.18
C TYR A 317 20.01 -17.42 -11.07
N GLU A 318 21.24 -17.93 -11.15
CA GLU A 318 22.32 -17.33 -11.92
C GLU A 318 22.50 -18.06 -13.25
N MET A 319 22.49 -17.35 -14.38
CA MET A 319 22.87 -17.91 -15.68
C MET A 319 23.50 -16.82 -16.55
N GLY A 320 24.70 -17.10 -17.07
CA GLY A 320 25.43 -16.17 -17.95
C GLY A 320 25.69 -14.80 -17.33
N GLY A 321 26.10 -14.76 -16.05
CA GLY A 321 26.41 -13.51 -15.35
C GLY A 321 25.21 -12.65 -15.00
N ASN A 322 23.99 -13.11 -15.32
CA ASN A 322 22.75 -12.45 -14.97
C ASN A 322 22.09 -13.14 -13.77
N THR A 323 21.75 -12.35 -12.75
CA THR A 323 20.89 -12.76 -11.64
C THR A 323 19.42 -12.64 -12.04
N TYR A 324 18.71 -13.76 -12.04
CA TYR A 324 17.27 -13.83 -12.26
C TYR A 324 16.55 -14.15 -10.95
N TYR A 325 15.42 -13.50 -10.69
CA TYR A 325 14.67 -13.57 -9.44
C TYR A 325 13.32 -14.24 -9.66
N VAL A 326 12.82 -15.00 -8.69
CA VAL A 326 11.53 -15.70 -8.82
C VAL A 326 10.35 -14.80 -8.43
N GLY A 327 9.41 -14.61 -9.36
CA GLY A 327 8.15 -13.91 -9.12
C GLY A 327 7.10 -14.79 -8.44
N SER A 328 6.06 -14.17 -7.88
CA SER A 328 4.96 -14.88 -7.20
C SER A 328 4.12 -15.77 -8.13
N ASP A 329 4.12 -15.49 -9.43
CA ASP A 329 3.56 -16.32 -10.50
C ASP A 329 4.41 -17.57 -10.84
N GLY A 330 5.63 -17.66 -10.29
CA GLY A 330 6.59 -18.73 -10.56
C GLY A 330 7.42 -18.56 -11.85
N ASN A 331 7.39 -17.39 -12.49
CA ASN A 331 8.30 -17.06 -13.58
C ASN A 331 9.60 -16.43 -13.05
N TYR A 332 10.63 -16.38 -13.90
CA TYR A 332 11.88 -15.66 -13.62
C TYR A 332 11.79 -14.21 -14.12
N TYR A 333 12.46 -13.30 -13.42
CA TYR A 333 12.52 -11.87 -13.75
C TYR A 333 13.97 -11.37 -13.64
N ALA A 334 14.46 -10.64 -14.66
CA ALA A 334 15.69 -9.87 -14.55
C ALA A 334 15.40 -8.52 -13.89
N LYS A 335 16.35 -8.04 -13.07
CA LYS A 335 16.33 -6.70 -12.46
C LYS A 335 17.06 -5.73 -13.39
N CYS A 336 16.41 -4.64 -13.75
CA CYS A 336 17.00 -3.51 -14.45
C CYS A 336 17.02 -2.32 -13.50
N VAL A 337 18.13 -1.59 -13.47
CA VAL A 337 18.26 -0.35 -12.69
C VAL A 337 18.39 0.77 -13.70
N GLU A 338 17.36 1.60 -13.82
CA GLU A 338 17.47 2.82 -14.61
C GLU A 338 18.22 3.88 -13.78
N THR A 339 19.50 4.08 -14.14
CA THR A 339 20.14 5.38 -13.92
C THR A 339 19.41 6.41 -14.78
N GLU A 340 19.02 7.55 -14.21
CA GLU A 340 18.44 8.63 -15.01
C GLU A 340 19.40 9.00 -16.15
N SER A 341 18.91 8.88 -17.39
CA SER A 341 19.61 9.42 -18.55
C SER A 341 19.58 10.94 -18.41
N ALA A 342 20.73 11.55 -18.10
CA ALA A 342 20.89 13.00 -18.15
C ALA A 342 20.35 13.51 -19.50
N GLU A 343 19.45 14.51 -19.46
CA GLU A 343 18.81 15.02 -20.67
C GLU A 343 19.86 15.67 -21.58
N ILE A 344 20.33 14.92 -22.59
CA ILE A 344 21.10 15.48 -23.70
C ILE A 344 20.11 16.25 -24.58
N THR A 345 19.88 17.51 -24.21
CA THR A 345 19.19 18.48 -25.06
C THR A 345 19.95 18.65 -26.38
N ASP A 346 19.24 18.79 -27.50
CA ASP A 346 19.77 18.77 -28.88
C ASP A 346 20.91 19.78 -29.19
N ASP A 347 21.19 20.75 -28.31
CA ASP A 347 22.28 21.72 -28.45
C ASP A 347 23.69 21.12 -28.25
N ASP A 348 23.85 20.05 -27.45
CA ASP A 348 25.17 19.46 -27.13
C ASP A 348 25.66 18.44 -28.18
N ASN A 349 25.41 18.76 -29.46
CA ASN A 349 25.94 18.03 -30.61
C ASN A 349 27.33 18.58 -31.00
N PRO A 350 28.45 17.84 -30.77
CA PRO A 350 29.81 18.33 -31.01
C PRO A 350 30.22 18.39 -32.51
N ALA A 351 29.26 18.42 -33.44
CA ALA A 351 29.48 18.26 -34.88
C ALA A 351 29.10 19.48 -35.75
N VAL A 352 29.17 20.71 -35.23
CA VAL A 352 29.13 21.94 -36.07
C VAL A 352 30.32 22.87 -35.79
N ILE A 353 31.50 22.50 -36.31
CA ILE A 353 32.62 23.44 -36.53
C ILE A 353 32.97 23.44 -38.02
N ASN A 354 32.14 24.13 -38.82
CA ASN A 354 32.54 24.52 -40.17
C ASN A 354 33.51 25.70 -40.07
N ALA A 355 34.77 25.48 -40.45
CA ALA A 355 35.75 26.54 -40.58
C ALA A 355 35.69 27.17 -41.98
N GLU A 356 35.40 28.47 -42.08
CA GLU A 356 35.86 29.31 -43.20
C GLU A 356 35.85 30.81 -42.82
N ASP A 357 37.06 31.38 -42.70
CA ASP A 357 37.49 32.77 -42.93
C ASP A 357 36.97 34.01 -42.15
N ALA A 358 37.85 35.04 -42.18
CA ALA A 358 37.64 36.48 -41.99
C ALA A 358 37.60 37.12 -40.57
N GLU A 359 38.79 37.32 -40.01
CA GLU A 359 39.40 38.65 -39.70
C GLU A 359 38.65 39.76 -38.89
N VAL A 360 39.37 40.31 -37.88
CA VAL A 360 39.73 41.77 -37.70
C VAL A 360 38.96 42.68 -36.68
N GLU A 361 39.72 43.15 -35.68
CA GLU A 361 39.53 44.27 -34.68
C GLU A 361 38.33 44.20 -33.69
N ASP A 362 38.33 44.79 -32.48
CA ASP A 362 39.37 45.16 -31.48
C ASP A 362 38.66 45.52 -30.13
N ASP A 363 39.42 46.08 -29.17
CA ASP A 363 39.02 46.93 -28.05
C ASP A 363 38.32 46.31 -26.80
N ASP A 364 39.13 46.27 -25.74
CA ASP A 364 38.91 46.82 -24.39
C ASP A 364 37.92 46.23 -23.35
N GLU A 365 38.37 46.41 -22.10
CA GLU A 365 37.72 46.64 -20.79
C GLU A 365 36.21 46.30 -20.61
N GLU A 366 35.76 45.76 -19.47
CA GLU A 366 36.15 46.15 -18.11
C GLU A 366 35.94 44.98 -17.10
N THR A 367 36.62 45.02 -15.95
CA THR A 367 36.37 44.12 -14.81
C THR A 367 35.53 44.81 -13.75
N ASP A 368 34.45 44.18 -13.26
CA ASP A 368 34.11 44.14 -11.82
C ASP A 368 32.84 43.29 -11.53
N GLU A 369 32.48 43.21 -10.24
CA GLU A 369 31.27 42.59 -9.67
C GLU A 369 31.16 41.06 -9.74
N VAL A 370 31.95 40.42 -8.86
CA VAL A 370 31.57 39.12 -8.26
C VAL A 370 30.39 39.32 -7.30
N ASP A 371 29.18 39.02 -7.76
CA ASP A 371 28.01 38.88 -6.87
C ASP A 371 28.10 37.54 -6.11
N GLU A 372 28.00 37.60 -4.78
CA GLU A 372 27.95 36.40 -3.92
C GLU A 372 26.57 35.74 -4.06
N LEU A 373 26.42 34.86 -5.06
CA LEU A 373 25.26 33.96 -5.11
C LEU A 373 25.29 33.03 -3.89
N ASP A 374 24.25 33.16 -3.07
CA ASP A 374 24.06 32.40 -1.84
C ASP A 374 24.16 30.90 -2.14
N SER A 375 25.01 30.19 -1.38
CA SER A 375 25.11 28.75 -1.50
C SER A 375 23.92 28.10 -0.79
N GLU A 376 22.73 28.20 -1.39
CA GLU A 376 21.62 27.34 -1.04
C GLU A 376 22.12 25.90 -1.14
N LEU A 377 22.05 25.20 -0.01
CA LEU A 377 22.33 23.77 0.03
C LEU A 377 21.25 23.10 -0.81
N ILE A 378 21.62 22.70 -2.03
CA ILE A 378 20.91 21.66 -2.74
C ILE A 378 20.94 20.45 -1.80
N ASP A 379 19.79 20.12 -1.20
CA ASP A 379 19.61 18.83 -0.58
C ASP A 379 19.94 17.79 -1.65
N GLU A 380 20.89 16.89 -1.37
CA GLU A 380 21.14 15.71 -2.19
C GLU A 380 19.92 14.80 -2.02
N ASP A 381 18.86 15.10 -2.78
CA ASP A 381 17.69 14.25 -2.95
C ASP A 381 18.24 12.91 -3.46
N GLU A 382 18.24 11.87 -2.60
CA GLU A 382 18.67 10.53 -2.97
C GLU A 382 17.70 10.02 -4.04
N SER A 383 18.06 10.19 -5.32
CA SER A 383 17.22 9.80 -6.44
C SER A 383 16.99 8.30 -6.39
N GLU A 384 15.80 7.90 -5.92
CA GLU A 384 15.43 6.49 -5.72
C GLU A 384 15.58 5.75 -7.06
N GLU A 385 16.65 4.96 -7.20
CA GLU A 385 16.98 4.24 -8.43
C GLU A 385 15.75 3.52 -8.99
N SER A 386 15.37 3.83 -10.23
CA SER A 386 14.17 3.29 -10.87
C SER A 386 14.37 1.80 -11.19
N VAL A 387 14.10 0.96 -10.20
CA VAL A 387 14.18 -0.50 -10.29
C VAL A 387 12.99 -1.04 -11.06
N LYS A 388 13.24 -1.56 -12.26
CA LYS A 388 12.26 -2.24 -13.09
C LYS A 388 12.57 -3.73 -13.20
N TYR A 389 11.54 -4.52 -13.38
CA TYR A 389 11.64 -5.98 -13.51
C TYR A 389 11.08 -6.43 -14.85
N PHE A 390 11.80 -7.31 -15.53
CA PHE A 390 11.45 -7.81 -16.84
C PHE A 390 11.38 -9.33 -16.85
N LYS A 391 10.27 -9.86 -17.35
CA LYS A 391 9.96 -11.28 -17.37
C LYS A 391 10.89 -12.02 -18.32
N VAL A 392 11.49 -13.10 -17.85
CA VAL A 392 12.26 -14.03 -18.67
C VAL A 392 11.28 -14.90 -19.44
N GLU A 393 11.35 -14.84 -20.77
CA GLU A 393 10.40 -15.46 -21.69
C GLU A 393 11.11 -16.15 -22.86
N PRO A 394 10.49 -17.16 -23.49
CA PRO A 394 11.15 -17.95 -24.52
C PRO A 394 11.45 -17.08 -25.74
N ILE A 395 12.64 -17.21 -26.33
CA ILE A 395 12.99 -16.44 -27.52
C ILE A 395 12.28 -17.05 -28.73
N LYS A 396 11.47 -16.22 -29.43
CA LYS A 396 10.89 -16.55 -30.74
C LYS A 396 11.93 -16.27 -31.83
N TRP A 397 12.31 -17.32 -32.55
CA TRP A 397 13.20 -17.27 -33.71
C TRP A 397 12.41 -17.54 -34.98
N ARG A 398 12.70 -16.79 -36.03
CA ARG A 398 12.23 -17.07 -37.40
C ARG A 398 13.22 -17.98 -38.09
N VAL A 399 12.73 -19.06 -38.70
CA VAL A 399 13.53 -19.89 -39.62
C VAL A 399 13.65 -19.13 -40.93
N LEU A 400 14.87 -18.76 -41.31
CA LEU A 400 15.16 -18.11 -42.59
C LEU A 400 15.37 -19.14 -43.70
N THR A 401 16.26 -20.11 -43.49
CA THR A 401 16.40 -21.27 -44.38
C THR A 401 16.59 -22.53 -43.56
N GLN A 402 16.14 -23.67 -44.08
CA GLN A 402 16.37 -25.00 -43.49
C GLN A 402 17.65 -25.67 -44.04
N ASP A 403 18.33 -25.04 -44.98
CA ASP A 403 19.57 -25.54 -45.58
C ASP A 403 20.57 -24.40 -45.76
N TYR A 404 21.08 -23.87 -44.64
CA TYR A 404 22.07 -22.79 -44.64
C TYR A 404 23.38 -23.30 -45.28
N ASN A 405 23.74 -22.70 -46.41
CA ASN A 405 24.96 -22.99 -47.18
C ASN A 405 25.17 -24.49 -47.49
N GLU A 406 24.10 -25.20 -47.89
CA GLU A 406 24.11 -26.64 -48.26
C GLU A 406 24.51 -27.60 -47.11
N THR A 407 24.36 -27.17 -45.85
CA THR A 407 24.75 -27.96 -44.67
C THR A 407 23.64 -28.84 -44.07
N GLY A 408 22.39 -28.67 -44.49
CA GLY A 408 21.21 -29.30 -43.87
C GLY A 408 20.85 -28.78 -42.48
N ASN A 409 21.38 -27.62 -42.09
CA ASN A 409 21.11 -26.93 -40.83
C ASN A 409 20.24 -25.68 -41.06
N ALA A 410 19.44 -25.29 -40.08
CA ALA A 410 18.59 -24.10 -40.21
C ALA A 410 19.29 -22.82 -39.76
N LEU A 411 19.21 -21.77 -40.56
CA LEU A 411 19.52 -20.39 -40.16
C LEU A 411 18.32 -19.81 -39.42
N LEU A 412 18.56 -19.31 -38.21
CA LEU A 412 17.60 -18.63 -37.36
C LEU A 412 17.95 -17.14 -37.22
N LEU A 413 16.91 -16.31 -37.09
CA LEU A 413 17.02 -14.90 -36.72
C LEU A 413 16.04 -14.60 -35.60
N ALA A 414 16.44 -13.85 -34.58
CA ALA A 414 15.56 -13.41 -33.51
C ALA A 414 14.39 -12.59 -34.09
N GLU A 415 13.17 -12.82 -33.62
CA GLU A 415 11.97 -12.12 -34.11
C GLU A 415 11.75 -10.76 -33.42
N ASN A 416 12.37 -10.57 -32.25
CA ASN A 416 12.47 -9.30 -31.54
C ASN A 416 13.95 -8.85 -31.45
N ILE A 417 14.18 -7.57 -31.17
CA ILE A 417 15.47 -7.07 -30.69
C ILE A 417 15.50 -7.34 -29.19
N LEU A 418 16.45 -8.19 -28.76
CA LEU A 418 16.49 -8.75 -27.40
C LEU A 418 17.47 -8.00 -26.47
N PRO A 419 18.74 -7.78 -26.86
CA PRO A 419 19.70 -7.12 -25.98
C PRO A 419 19.37 -5.64 -25.78
N GLY A 420 19.94 -5.04 -24.74
CA GLY A 420 20.08 -3.59 -24.64
C GLY A 420 21.02 -3.01 -25.69
N TYR A 421 21.40 -1.75 -25.53
CA TYR A 421 22.49 -1.16 -26.31
C TYR A 421 23.79 -1.97 -26.12
N VAL A 422 24.44 -2.30 -27.24
CA VAL A 422 25.77 -2.90 -27.28
C VAL A 422 26.54 -2.19 -28.39
N PRO A 423 27.66 -1.51 -28.08
CA PRO A 423 28.44 -0.83 -29.10
C PRO A 423 28.98 -1.84 -30.12
N TYR A 424 29.03 -1.46 -31.39
CA TYR A 424 29.74 -2.27 -32.38
C TYR A 424 31.25 -2.26 -32.08
N TYR A 425 31.80 -1.08 -31.73
CA TYR A 425 33.21 -0.90 -31.37
C TYR A 425 33.43 0.29 -30.41
N ASP A 426 34.04 0.02 -29.25
CA ASP A 426 34.24 0.98 -28.14
C ASP A 426 35.01 2.28 -28.50
N TYR A 427 35.84 2.27 -29.56
CA TYR A 427 36.79 3.37 -29.87
C TYR A 427 36.72 3.85 -31.32
N HIS A 428 35.51 4.22 -31.74
CA HIS A 428 35.09 4.57 -33.10
C HIS A 428 35.99 5.39 -34.05
N ARG A 429 37.01 6.13 -33.56
CA ARG A 429 37.96 6.92 -34.40
C ARG A 429 39.40 6.38 -34.41
N VAL A 430 39.64 5.19 -33.87
CA VAL A 430 41.00 4.64 -33.65
C VAL A 430 41.18 3.31 -34.39
N ASN A 431 42.21 3.24 -35.23
CA ASN A 431 42.65 1.99 -35.85
C ASN A 431 43.48 1.17 -34.86
N ARG A 432 43.33 -0.16 -34.88
CA ARG A 432 44.15 -1.08 -34.09
C ARG A 432 45.25 -1.68 -34.96
N THR A 433 46.36 -2.07 -34.32
CA THR A 433 47.36 -2.95 -34.94
C THR A 433 47.33 -4.30 -34.25
N ILE A 434 46.85 -5.34 -34.94
CA ILE A 434 46.75 -6.72 -34.43
C ILE A 434 47.60 -7.62 -35.33
N ASP A 435 48.56 -8.33 -34.75
CA ASP A 435 49.56 -9.17 -35.44
C ASP A 435 50.26 -8.47 -36.63
N GLY A 436 50.41 -7.15 -36.56
CA GLY A 436 51.02 -6.32 -37.60
C GLY A 436 50.08 -5.96 -38.77
N LYS A 437 48.81 -6.37 -38.74
CA LYS A 437 47.75 -5.88 -39.64
C LYS A 437 47.06 -4.65 -39.03
N THR A 438 46.68 -3.68 -39.85
CA THR A 438 45.70 -2.66 -39.48
C THR A 438 44.31 -3.30 -39.35
N VAL A 439 43.60 -2.98 -38.28
CA VAL A 439 42.22 -3.42 -38.01
C VAL A 439 41.37 -2.19 -37.76
N TYR A 440 40.42 -1.93 -38.67
CA TYR A 440 39.54 -0.77 -38.66
C TYR A 440 38.41 -0.88 -37.63
N PRO A 441 37.77 0.24 -37.23
CA PRO A 441 36.61 0.26 -36.34
C PRO A 441 35.47 -0.69 -36.74
N ASN A 442 35.12 -0.73 -38.04
CA ASN A 442 34.03 -1.57 -38.58
C ASN A 442 34.39 -3.05 -38.84
N ASN A 443 35.53 -3.53 -38.33
CA ASN A 443 35.97 -4.90 -38.57
C ASN A 443 35.25 -5.92 -37.65
N TYR A 444 34.33 -6.72 -38.21
CA TYR A 444 33.51 -7.67 -37.46
C TYR A 444 34.30 -8.69 -36.63
N MET A 445 35.37 -9.29 -37.21
CA MET A 445 36.20 -10.30 -36.56
C MET A 445 36.72 -9.86 -35.18
N TYR A 446 37.02 -8.56 -35.04
CA TYR A 446 37.54 -7.94 -33.83
C TYR A 446 36.55 -6.91 -33.23
N SER A 447 35.25 -7.00 -33.51
CA SER A 447 34.22 -6.10 -32.97
C SER A 447 33.84 -6.43 -31.52
N THR A 448 33.35 -5.44 -30.78
CA THR A 448 32.79 -5.66 -29.43
C THR A 448 31.55 -6.53 -29.53
N ILE A 449 30.69 -6.26 -30.52
CA ILE A 449 29.43 -7.00 -30.72
C ILE A 449 29.65 -8.49 -31.00
N ARG A 450 30.66 -8.88 -31.81
CA ARG A 450 30.98 -10.31 -32.01
C ARG A 450 31.40 -11.00 -30.70
N ALA A 451 32.17 -10.30 -29.87
CA ALA A 451 32.64 -10.83 -28.59
C ALA A 451 31.50 -10.94 -27.56
N TYR A 452 30.60 -9.96 -27.50
CA TYR A 452 29.38 -10.03 -26.70
C TYR A 452 28.47 -11.18 -27.15
N LEU A 453 28.22 -11.33 -28.46
CA LEU A 453 27.29 -12.36 -28.97
C LEU A 453 27.76 -13.79 -28.63
N ASN A 454 29.06 -14.06 -28.70
CA ASN A 454 29.62 -15.41 -28.52
C ASN A 454 30.21 -15.67 -27.13
N GLY A 455 30.39 -14.64 -26.30
CA GLY A 455 31.10 -14.77 -25.02
C GLY A 455 32.61 -14.93 -25.22
N LEU A 456 33.25 -14.00 -25.91
CA LEU A 456 34.70 -13.99 -26.14
C LEU A 456 35.39 -12.89 -25.31
N ASP A 457 36.69 -13.04 -25.08
CA ASP A 457 37.51 -11.96 -24.55
C ASP A 457 37.68 -10.85 -25.59
N TYR A 458 37.12 -9.67 -25.29
CA TYR A 458 37.28 -8.48 -26.10
C TYR A 458 38.45 -7.64 -25.58
N VAL A 459 39.45 -7.38 -26.42
CA VAL A 459 40.64 -6.60 -26.04
C VAL A 459 40.93 -5.53 -27.09
N VAL A 460 40.88 -4.27 -26.68
CA VAL A 460 41.42 -3.14 -27.44
C VAL A 460 42.84 -2.86 -27.01
N LYS A 461 43.71 -2.65 -27.99
CA LYS A 461 45.00 -1.98 -27.83
C LYS A 461 45.14 -1.00 -28.99
N SER A 462 44.99 0.29 -28.70
CA SER A 462 45.31 1.34 -29.66
C SER A 462 46.79 1.25 -30.04
N SER A 463 47.12 1.44 -31.33
CA SER A 463 48.52 1.62 -31.76
C SER A 463 49.07 2.99 -31.38
N ASP A 464 48.18 3.94 -31.05
CA ASP A 464 48.47 5.36 -31.06
C ASP A 464 48.55 5.91 -29.62
N ASP A 465 47.87 5.28 -28.65
CA ASP A 465 48.08 5.51 -27.22
C ASP A 465 47.87 4.24 -26.38
N ALA A 466 48.90 3.80 -25.67
CA ALA A 466 48.85 2.64 -24.76
C ALA A 466 47.84 2.78 -23.60
N ARG A 467 47.37 4.01 -23.32
CA ARG A 467 46.32 4.29 -22.32
C ARG A 467 44.91 3.88 -22.80
N GLN A 468 44.70 3.71 -24.10
CA GLN A 468 43.47 3.16 -24.67
C GLN A 468 43.55 1.62 -24.73
N THR A 469 43.43 0.99 -23.56
CA THR A 469 43.39 -0.47 -23.40
C THR A 469 42.16 -0.88 -22.60
N THR A 470 41.04 -1.14 -23.28
CA THR A 470 39.86 -1.81 -22.70
C THR A 470 39.99 -3.32 -22.85
N SER A 471 39.62 -4.06 -21.81
CA SER A 471 39.62 -5.52 -21.79
C SER A 471 38.33 -6.02 -21.13
N THR A 472 37.37 -6.44 -21.93
CA THR A 472 36.05 -6.89 -21.47
C THR A 472 35.90 -8.39 -21.69
N VAL A 473 35.82 -9.14 -20.59
CA VAL A 473 35.59 -10.58 -20.59
C VAL A 473 34.08 -10.83 -20.75
N TYR A 474 33.67 -11.44 -21.85
CA TYR A 474 32.29 -11.90 -22.05
C TYR A 474 32.12 -13.42 -21.88
N SER A 475 33.18 -14.19 -21.58
CA SER A 475 33.13 -15.66 -21.48
C SER A 475 32.10 -16.22 -20.50
N GLU A 476 31.71 -15.43 -19.51
CA GLU A 476 30.70 -15.79 -18.50
C GLU A 476 29.42 -14.92 -18.60
N LYS A 477 29.37 -13.94 -19.51
CA LYS A 477 28.31 -12.91 -19.58
C LYS A 477 27.99 -12.35 -20.99
N GLY A 478 28.31 -13.10 -22.03
CA GLY A 478 27.87 -12.82 -23.40
C GLY A 478 26.42 -13.23 -23.61
N PHE A 479 25.83 -12.81 -24.72
CA PHE A 479 24.46 -13.19 -25.10
C PHE A 479 24.27 -14.71 -25.12
N LEU A 480 25.22 -15.46 -25.69
CA LEU A 480 25.20 -16.92 -25.74
C LEU A 480 25.09 -17.56 -24.33
N GLN A 481 25.79 -17.04 -23.34
CA GLN A 481 25.76 -17.55 -21.97
C GLN A 481 24.52 -17.06 -21.20
N SER A 482 24.09 -15.83 -21.48
CA SER A 482 22.95 -15.16 -20.85
C SER A 482 21.59 -15.67 -21.33
N ALA A 483 21.51 -16.19 -22.56
CA ALA A 483 20.28 -16.60 -23.24
C ALA A 483 20.04 -18.12 -23.28
N PHE A 484 21.08 -18.93 -23.04
CA PHE A 484 21.03 -20.39 -23.23
C PHE A 484 21.76 -21.11 -22.11
N THR A 485 21.15 -22.15 -21.54
CA THR A 485 21.83 -23.07 -20.61
C THR A 485 22.97 -23.81 -21.33
N GLU A 486 23.94 -24.38 -20.60
CA GLU A 486 25.00 -25.20 -21.22
C GLU A 486 24.43 -26.32 -22.12
N SER A 487 23.28 -26.90 -21.73
CA SER A 487 22.55 -27.93 -22.50
C SER A 487 22.04 -27.39 -23.84
N ALA A 488 21.50 -26.17 -23.84
CA ALA A 488 21.06 -25.46 -25.05
C ALA A 488 22.25 -25.03 -25.92
N GLN A 489 23.32 -24.46 -25.35
CA GLN A 489 24.49 -24.01 -26.11
C GLN A 489 25.10 -25.13 -26.98
N ASN A 490 25.06 -26.39 -26.52
CA ASN A 490 25.51 -27.56 -27.28
C ASN A 490 24.66 -27.93 -28.53
N GLN A 491 23.48 -27.33 -28.71
CA GLN A 491 22.63 -27.50 -29.92
C GLN A 491 22.83 -26.38 -30.95
N ILE A 492 23.52 -25.30 -30.59
CA ILE A 492 23.86 -24.21 -31.51
C ILE A 492 25.12 -24.61 -32.29
N ALA A 493 25.04 -24.58 -33.62
CA ALA A 493 26.14 -24.96 -34.49
C ALA A 493 27.17 -23.83 -34.58
N THR A 494 28.40 -24.10 -34.13
CA THR A 494 29.55 -23.24 -34.42
C THR A 494 29.77 -23.18 -35.92
N THR A 495 29.47 -22.01 -36.50
CA THR A 495 29.30 -21.78 -37.94
C THR A 495 30.53 -21.08 -38.49
N ILE A 496 30.95 -21.45 -39.71
CA ILE A 496 31.90 -20.63 -40.48
C ILE A 496 31.10 -19.50 -41.13
N VAL A 497 31.33 -18.29 -40.64
CA VAL A 497 30.58 -17.09 -40.98
C VAL A 497 31.35 -16.32 -42.06
N ASP A 498 30.82 -16.28 -43.27
CA ASP A 498 31.41 -15.58 -44.42
C ASP A 498 31.41 -14.06 -44.16
N ASN A 499 32.62 -13.50 -44.05
CA ASN A 499 32.90 -12.09 -43.82
C ASN A 499 33.57 -11.43 -45.05
N SER A 500 33.68 -12.17 -46.16
CA SER A 500 34.31 -11.73 -47.39
C SER A 500 33.52 -10.62 -48.08
N ALA A 501 34.15 -9.92 -49.04
CA ALA A 501 33.49 -8.90 -49.83
C ALA A 501 32.25 -9.41 -50.61
N ALA A 502 32.14 -10.71 -50.90
CA ALA A 502 30.98 -11.29 -51.60
C ALA A 502 29.75 -11.44 -50.68
N SER A 503 29.98 -11.67 -49.38
CA SER A 503 28.95 -11.68 -48.33
C SER A 503 28.65 -10.27 -47.84
N ALA A 504 29.70 -9.50 -47.59
CA ALA A 504 29.62 -8.15 -47.04
C ALA A 504 29.07 -7.12 -48.02
N ASN A 505 29.15 -7.37 -49.33
CA ASN A 505 28.74 -6.44 -50.38
C ASN A 505 28.44 -7.18 -51.73
N PRO A 506 27.35 -7.96 -51.81
CA PRO A 506 27.08 -8.90 -52.91
C PRO A 506 26.97 -8.25 -54.30
N ALA A 507 27.91 -8.60 -55.19
CA ALA A 507 28.00 -8.09 -56.57
C ALA A 507 26.74 -8.29 -57.43
N GLU A 508 25.97 -9.34 -57.14
CA GLU A 508 24.78 -9.75 -57.90
C GLU A 508 23.49 -9.09 -57.39
N ASN A 509 23.55 -8.36 -56.28
CA ASN A 509 22.41 -7.63 -55.74
C ASN A 509 22.12 -6.37 -56.60
N SER A 510 20.99 -6.39 -57.30
CA SER A 510 20.53 -5.34 -58.23
C SER A 510 20.28 -3.96 -57.61
N ARG A 511 20.48 -3.81 -56.29
CA ARG A 511 20.25 -2.59 -55.52
C ARG A 511 21.54 -1.86 -55.13
N GLN A 512 22.71 -2.49 -55.25
CA GLN A 512 23.98 -1.94 -54.76
C GLN A 512 24.82 -1.22 -55.84
N TRP A 513 25.54 -0.17 -55.43
CA TRP A 513 26.22 0.80 -56.30
C TRP A 513 27.76 0.69 -56.29
N ASN A 514 28.30 -0.53 -56.19
CA ASN A 514 29.73 -0.76 -55.90
C ASN A 514 30.32 -2.09 -56.43
N GLY A 515 29.50 -3.03 -56.93
CA GLY A 515 29.96 -4.12 -57.81
C GLY A 515 30.85 -5.18 -57.17
N GLY A 516 30.58 -5.60 -55.93
CA GLY A 516 31.24 -6.76 -55.31
C GLY A 516 32.53 -6.48 -54.54
N ARG A 517 32.97 -5.23 -54.47
CA ARG A 517 34.16 -4.82 -53.71
C ARG A 517 33.77 -4.30 -52.35
N ASN A 518 34.47 -4.73 -51.31
CA ASN A 518 34.45 -4.13 -49.97
C ASN A 518 35.89 -4.15 -49.43
N ASP A 519 36.49 -2.99 -49.19
CA ASP A 519 37.89 -2.89 -48.76
C ASP A 519 38.09 -3.15 -47.26
N TYR A 520 37.00 -3.24 -46.50
CA TYR A 520 36.99 -3.39 -45.04
C TYR A 520 36.49 -4.77 -44.57
N ALA A 521 36.08 -5.62 -45.53
CA ALA A 521 35.82 -7.04 -45.32
C ALA A 521 36.98 -7.75 -44.59
N CYS A 522 36.67 -8.77 -43.79
CA CYS A 522 37.64 -9.40 -42.88
C CYS A 522 37.73 -10.91 -43.08
N ASP A 523 38.68 -11.55 -42.38
CA ASP A 523 38.84 -13.00 -42.42
C ASP A 523 37.57 -13.68 -41.83
N ASP A 524 37.15 -14.82 -42.40
CA ASP A 524 35.94 -15.54 -41.97
C ASP A 524 36.03 -15.99 -40.51
N THR A 525 34.93 -15.88 -39.77
CA THR A 525 34.87 -16.17 -38.33
C THR A 525 34.23 -17.53 -38.03
N SER A 526 34.46 -18.02 -36.81
CA SER A 526 33.86 -19.26 -36.31
C SER A 526 33.02 -18.91 -35.08
N ASP A 527 31.72 -18.77 -35.29
CA ASP A 527 30.78 -18.14 -34.36
C ASP A 527 29.54 -19.03 -34.16
N SER A 528 29.03 -19.09 -32.93
CA SER A 528 27.74 -19.74 -32.62
C SER A 528 26.57 -18.77 -32.76
N VAL A 529 26.79 -17.48 -32.48
CA VAL A 529 25.78 -16.41 -32.65
C VAL A 529 26.43 -15.24 -33.37
N PHE A 530 25.77 -14.71 -34.40
CA PHE A 530 26.32 -13.67 -35.28
C PHE A 530 25.26 -12.65 -35.70
N LEU A 531 25.71 -11.56 -36.34
CA LEU A 531 24.83 -10.64 -37.08
C LEU A 531 24.77 -11.11 -38.54
N LEU A 532 23.63 -10.95 -39.21
CA LEU A 532 23.54 -11.25 -40.64
C LEU A 532 24.45 -10.35 -41.48
N SER A 533 24.87 -10.86 -42.63
CA SER A 533 25.52 -10.10 -43.70
C SER A 533 24.51 -9.40 -44.60
N GLU A 534 24.96 -8.47 -45.43
CA GLU A 534 24.12 -7.87 -46.47
C GLU A 534 23.65 -8.92 -47.50
N LYS A 535 24.46 -9.92 -47.86
CA LYS A 535 24.00 -11.05 -48.70
C LYS A 535 22.83 -11.80 -48.04
N GLU A 536 22.98 -12.23 -46.79
CA GLU A 536 21.93 -12.95 -46.06
C GLU A 536 20.67 -12.10 -45.85
N ALA A 537 20.83 -10.80 -45.58
CA ALA A 537 19.70 -9.90 -45.39
C ALA A 537 19.00 -9.48 -46.70
N THR A 538 19.63 -9.62 -47.88
CA THR A 538 19.07 -9.14 -49.16
C THR A 538 18.65 -10.23 -50.14
N MET A 539 19.29 -11.40 -50.12
CA MET A 539 19.03 -12.48 -51.10
C MET A 539 17.89 -13.39 -50.67
N LEU A 540 17.02 -13.75 -51.62
CA LEU A 540 15.81 -14.57 -51.38
C LEU A 540 16.11 -16.00 -50.89
N GLU A 541 17.33 -16.50 -51.13
CA GLU A 541 17.76 -17.84 -50.69
C GLU A 541 17.87 -17.97 -49.16
N TYR A 542 17.96 -16.85 -48.45
CA TYR A 542 17.98 -16.77 -46.98
C TYR A 542 16.60 -16.35 -46.42
N GLY A 543 15.50 -16.82 -47.02
CA GLY A 543 14.15 -16.76 -46.46
C GLY A 543 13.42 -15.44 -46.52
N PHE A 544 14.11 -14.33 -46.74
CA PHE A 544 13.47 -13.03 -46.81
C PHE A 544 12.69 -12.82 -48.13
N THR A 545 11.57 -12.12 -48.02
CA THR A 545 10.80 -11.63 -49.17
C THR A 545 11.59 -10.59 -49.99
N GLU A 546 11.15 -10.31 -51.23
CA GLU A 546 11.69 -9.19 -52.01
C GLU A 546 11.56 -7.88 -51.22
N CYS A 547 12.69 -7.22 -50.97
CA CYS A 547 12.72 -5.89 -50.36
C CYS A 547 11.91 -4.88 -51.21
N ASN A 548 11.31 -3.87 -50.56
CA ASN A 548 10.31 -2.89 -51.05
C ASN A 548 8.89 -3.09 -50.46
N THR A 549 8.65 -4.09 -49.63
CA THR A 549 7.51 -4.05 -48.69
C THR A 549 7.80 -2.97 -47.65
N TYR A 550 6.93 -1.96 -47.52
CA TYR A 550 7.07 -0.89 -46.53
C TYR A 550 6.11 -1.12 -45.35
N GLY A 551 6.49 -0.63 -44.17
CA GLY A 551 5.74 -0.80 -42.94
C GLY A 551 5.76 -2.23 -42.40
N GLU A 552 4.93 -2.45 -41.38
CA GLU A 552 4.86 -3.64 -40.51
C GLU A 552 5.07 -5.00 -41.22
N GLY A 553 4.56 -5.17 -42.44
CA GLY A 553 4.63 -6.44 -43.20
C GLY A 553 6.00 -6.83 -43.79
N ASN A 554 7.06 -6.05 -43.57
CA ASN A 554 8.39 -6.40 -44.06
C ASN A 554 9.06 -7.42 -43.12
N SER A 555 9.40 -8.60 -43.66
CA SER A 555 10.08 -9.71 -42.99
C SER A 555 11.40 -9.36 -42.28
N ARG A 556 11.95 -8.17 -42.54
CA ARG A 556 13.18 -7.63 -41.93
C ARG A 556 12.95 -6.62 -40.80
N ILE A 557 11.73 -6.10 -40.59
CA ILE A 557 11.47 -5.17 -39.48
C ILE A 557 11.50 -5.93 -38.16
N ARG A 558 12.09 -5.35 -37.13
CA ARG A 558 12.21 -5.94 -35.79
C ARG A 558 11.83 -4.91 -34.74
N MET A 559 11.08 -5.36 -33.73
CA MET A 559 10.63 -4.54 -32.60
C MET A 559 11.50 -4.84 -31.37
N PRO A 560 11.94 -3.82 -30.61
CA PRO A 560 12.56 -4.05 -29.31
C PRO A 560 11.55 -4.51 -28.28
N THR A 561 12.01 -5.41 -27.41
CA THR A 561 11.30 -5.80 -26.19
C THR A 561 11.29 -4.64 -25.20
N GLU A 562 10.45 -4.72 -24.16
CA GLU A 562 10.38 -3.68 -23.14
C GLU A 562 11.68 -3.66 -22.31
N TYR A 563 12.30 -4.81 -22.09
CA TYR A 563 13.65 -4.91 -21.55
C TYR A 563 14.70 -4.20 -22.39
N ALA A 564 14.70 -4.42 -23.72
CA ALA A 564 15.64 -3.77 -24.63
C ALA A 564 15.49 -2.24 -24.56
N LEU A 565 14.25 -1.74 -24.62
CA LEU A 565 13.94 -0.31 -24.48
C LEU A 565 14.47 0.28 -23.16
N ALA A 566 14.26 -0.40 -22.03
CA ALA A 566 14.77 0.03 -20.73
C ALA A 566 16.30 -0.04 -20.62
N ASN A 567 16.97 -0.85 -21.45
CA ASN A 567 18.43 -0.92 -21.56
C ASN A 567 18.95 -0.08 -22.74
N SER A 568 18.44 1.15 -22.87
CA SER A 568 18.89 2.18 -23.83
C SER A 568 18.78 1.82 -25.32
N VAL A 569 17.94 0.86 -25.72
CA VAL A 569 17.68 0.63 -27.15
C VAL A 569 16.78 1.72 -27.71
N TYR A 570 17.31 2.49 -28.65
CA TYR A 570 16.52 3.47 -29.39
C TYR A 570 15.35 2.83 -30.14
N LYS A 571 14.21 3.49 -30.06
CA LYS A 571 13.04 3.27 -30.92
C LYS A 571 12.48 4.63 -31.29
N THR A 572 12.27 4.82 -32.59
CA THR A 572 11.66 6.04 -33.14
C THR A 572 10.31 6.35 -32.48
N SER A 573 10.14 7.61 -32.06
CA SER A 573 8.87 8.13 -31.53
C SER A 573 7.78 8.33 -32.59
N ARG A 574 8.15 8.27 -33.87
CA ARG A 574 7.21 8.42 -35.00
C ARG A 574 6.29 7.21 -35.18
N SER A 575 4.98 7.46 -35.03
CA SER A 575 3.93 6.46 -35.19
C SER A 575 3.74 5.91 -36.62
N ASP A 576 4.38 6.49 -37.63
CA ASP A 576 4.34 6.01 -39.02
C ASP A 576 5.50 5.07 -39.38
N ILE A 577 6.38 4.77 -38.41
CA ILE A 577 7.56 3.93 -38.58
C ILE A 577 7.48 2.72 -37.62
N TYR A 578 7.89 1.55 -38.11
CA TYR A 578 7.81 0.28 -37.39
C TYR A 578 9.21 -0.27 -37.10
N GLY A 579 9.49 -0.57 -35.83
CA GLY A 579 10.77 -1.14 -35.40
C GLY A 579 11.95 -0.16 -35.37
N SER A 580 13.14 -0.72 -35.12
CA SER A 580 14.40 0.02 -34.97
C SER A 580 15.42 -0.31 -36.06
N TYR A 581 16.50 0.49 -36.15
CA TYR A 581 17.61 0.30 -37.08
C TYR A 581 18.54 -0.78 -36.54
N TRP A 582 18.76 -1.89 -37.25
CA TRP A 582 19.60 -3.00 -36.76
C TRP A 582 20.83 -3.29 -37.61
N MET A 583 21.96 -3.49 -36.94
CA MET A 583 23.28 -3.66 -37.55
C MET A 583 23.44 -5.01 -38.26
N LEU A 584 24.15 -4.99 -39.38
CA LEU A 584 24.70 -6.17 -40.04
C LEU A 584 26.17 -6.35 -39.65
N ARG A 585 26.74 -7.56 -39.85
CA ARG A 585 28.20 -7.75 -39.71
C ARG A 585 29.00 -7.08 -40.85
N SER A 586 28.32 -6.65 -41.92
CA SER A 586 28.91 -6.06 -43.10
C SER A 586 29.43 -4.63 -42.86
N PRO A 587 30.75 -4.35 -43.01
CA PRO A 587 31.26 -2.98 -43.03
C PRO A 587 30.81 -2.22 -44.28
N GLU A 588 30.75 -0.89 -44.23
CA GLU A 588 30.54 -0.08 -45.43
C GLU A 588 31.71 -0.23 -46.41
N TYR A 589 31.42 -0.34 -47.71
CA TYR A 589 32.43 -0.75 -48.69
C TYR A 589 33.58 0.26 -48.91
N ASN A 590 33.37 1.53 -48.55
CA ASN A 590 34.28 2.66 -48.79
C ASN A 590 34.60 3.50 -47.54
N ASP A 591 34.06 3.17 -46.37
CA ASP A 591 34.29 3.88 -45.10
C ASP A 591 34.80 2.90 -44.02
N SER A 592 35.78 3.31 -43.21
CA SER A 592 36.38 2.50 -42.14
C SER A 592 35.62 2.53 -40.80
N SER A 593 34.74 3.52 -40.65
CA SER A 593 34.00 3.86 -39.43
C SER A 593 32.53 3.43 -39.50
N ALA A 594 32.00 3.16 -40.70
CA ALA A 594 30.60 2.81 -40.90
C ALA A 594 30.34 1.31 -41.14
N VAL A 595 29.14 0.87 -40.77
CA VAL A 595 28.60 -0.49 -40.98
C VAL A 595 27.24 -0.42 -41.67
N ARG A 596 26.93 -1.44 -42.46
CA ARG A 596 25.61 -1.63 -43.06
C ARG A 596 24.57 -1.95 -41.98
N LEU A 597 23.35 -1.50 -42.22
CA LEU A 597 22.21 -1.77 -41.35
C LEU A 597 20.91 -1.98 -42.14
N ILE A 598 19.98 -2.67 -41.50
CA ILE A 598 18.59 -2.68 -41.89
C ILE A 598 17.89 -1.53 -41.18
N ASN A 599 17.35 -0.57 -41.95
CA ASN A 599 16.63 0.54 -41.35
C ASN A 599 15.22 0.13 -40.92
N CYS A 600 14.55 1.02 -40.18
CA CYS A 600 13.17 0.90 -39.71
C CYS A 600 12.06 0.77 -40.80
N ASN A 601 12.43 0.66 -42.08
CA ASN A 601 11.52 0.30 -43.18
C ASN A 601 11.89 -1.05 -43.81
N GLY A 602 12.85 -1.78 -43.21
CA GLY A 602 13.39 -3.04 -43.70
C GLY A 602 14.21 -2.93 -44.97
N ASN A 603 14.91 -1.80 -45.19
CA ASN A 603 15.82 -1.60 -46.31
C ASN A 603 17.29 -1.71 -45.87
N ALA A 604 18.08 -2.50 -46.61
CA ALA A 604 19.45 -2.89 -46.28
C ALA A 604 20.56 -1.98 -46.82
N CYS A 605 20.28 -1.12 -47.80
CA CYS A 605 21.31 -0.24 -48.38
C CYS A 605 21.63 1.01 -47.53
N THR A 606 21.35 0.94 -46.22
CA THR A 606 21.60 2.03 -45.26
C THR A 606 22.89 1.72 -44.49
N PHE A 607 23.55 2.75 -43.97
CA PHE A 607 24.70 2.62 -43.09
C PHE A 607 24.58 3.58 -41.91
N ALA A 608 25.35 3.32 -40.86
CA ALA A 608 25.55 4.15 -39.68
C ALA A 608 27.02 4.04 -39.25
N ASP A 609 27.51 4.98 -38.46
CA ASP A 609 28.83 4.86 -37.85
C ASP A 609 28.81 3.86 -36.68
N VAL A 610 29.94 3.21 -36.38
CA VAL A 610 30.04 2.19 -35.31
C VAL A 610 29.85 2.72 -33.87
N TYR A 611 29.68 4.04 -33.70
CA TYR A 611 29.33 4.70 -32.43
C TYR A 611 27.87 5.09 -32.33
N ASP A 612 27.08 4.98 -33.41
CA ASP A 612 25.69 5.40 -33.43
C ASP A 612 24.86 4.55 -32.44
N ASP A 613 24.35 5.20 -31.39
CA ASP A 613 23.60 4.61 -30.29
C ASP A 613 22.22 4.10 -30.73
N TYR A 614 21.66 4.69 -31.77
CA TYR A 614 20.36 4.34 -32.34
C TYR A 614 20.34 3.01 -33.11
N VAL A 615 21.48 2.31 -33.21
CA VAL A 615 21.64 1.05 -33.97
C VAL A 615 21.71 -0.17 -33.05
N VAL A 616 20.87 -1.16 -33.33
CA VAL A 616 20.50 -2.20 -32.36
C VAL A 616 20.89 -3.61 -32.82
N VAL A 617 20.96 -4.56 -31.88
CA VAL A 617 21.40 -5.93 -32.11
C VAL A 617 20.22 -6.86 -32.41
N VAL A 618 20.25 -7.55 -33.55
CA VAL A 618 19.35 -8.69 -33.84
C VAL A 618 20.20 -9.96 -34.01
N PRO A 619 20.23 -10.85 -33.00
CA PRO A 619 21.00 -12.09 -33.06
C PRO A 619 20.50 -13.04 -34.16
N ALA A 620 21.43 -13.66 -34.88
CA ALA A 620 21.22 -14.79 -35.77
C ALA A 620 22.12 -15.97 -35.34
N MET A 621 21.72 -17.19 -35.64
CA MET A 621 22.48 -18.40 -35.33
C MET A 621 22.08 -19.57 -36.24
N VAL A 622 22.86 -20.65 -36.23
CA VAL A 622 22.52 -21.89 -36.95
C VAL A 622 22.25 -23.02 -35.94
N ILE A 623 21.25 -23.84 -36.21
CA ILE A 623 20.92 -25.04 -35.42
C ILE A 623 20.85 -26.29 -36.33
N SER A 624 21.19 -27.45 -35.78
CA SER A 624 21.03 -28.71 -36.51
C SER A 624 19.56 -29.14 -36.61
N LEU A 625 19.22 -29.82 -37.70
CA LEU A 625 17.89 -30.40 -37.97
C LEU A 625 17.85 -31.94 -37.87
N GLN A 626 18.92 -32.57 -37.36
CA GLN A 626 19.12 -34.04 -37.33
C GLN A 626 18.98 -34.65 -35.94
#